data_AF-A0AAT9HI70-F1
#
_entry.id   AF-A0AAT9HI70-F1
#
_cell.length_a   1.000
_cell.length_b   1.000
_cell.length_c   1.000
_cell.angle_alpha   90.00
_cell.angle_beta   90.00
_cell.angle_gamma   90.00
#
_symmetry.space_group_name_H-M   'P 1'
#
loop_
_entity.id
_entity.type
_entity.pdbx_description
1 polymer ?
#
loop_
_entity_poly.entity_id
_entity_poly.type
_entity_poly.pdbx_seq_one_letter_code
_entity_poly.pdbx_strand_id
1 'polypeptide(L)'
;MARTAARLRYFAGLDTGTQPIENDRPVRSLLRWRSLGPVAAIVPWNFPLQLASAKFAPALAAGNTVVLKPSPFTPSPPGCWGPSSPAPSPRAY
;
A
#
# COMPACT_ATOMS: atom_id res chain seq x y z
N MET A 1 -0.06 -2.98 16.57
CA MET A 1 1.13 -2.41 15.90
C MET A 1 2.20 -3.44 15.56
N ALA A 2 2.55 -4.38 16.44
CA ALA A 2 3.58 -5.40 16.19
C ALA A 2 3.41 -6.20 14.88
N ARG A 3 2.18 -6.64 14.57
CA ARG A 3 1.89 -7.41 13.34
C ARG A 3 2.12 -6.61 12.05
N THR A 4 1.81 -5.32 12.06
CA THR A 4 2.08 -4.41 10.93
C THR A 4 3.59 -4.26 10.72
N ALA A 5 4.35 -4.02 11.80
CA ALA A 5 5.80 -3.89 11.73
C ALA A 5 6.48 -5.18 11.26
N ALA A 6 6.01 -6.34 11.73
CA ALA A 6 6.51 -7.64 11.27
C ALA A 6 6.31 -7.83 9.76
N ARG A 7 5.17 -7.39 9.22
CA ARG A 7 4.89 -7.46 7.79
C ARG A 7 5.83 -6.58 6.96
N LEU A 8 6.08 -5.34 7.40
CA LEU A 8 7.01 -4.46 6.71
C LEU A 8 8.43 -5.04 6.70
N ARG A 9 8.89 -5.57 7.83
CA ARG A 9 10.20 -6.24 7.92
C ARG A 9 10.29 -7.47 7.01
N TYR A 10 9.23 -8.28 6.96
CA TYR A 10 9.17 -9.43 6.07
C TYR A 10 9.36 -9.04 4.61
N PHE A 11 8.58 -8.05 4.11
CA PHE A 11 8.68 -7.61 2.73
C PHE A 11 9.96 -6.83 2.41
N ALA A 12 10.53 -6.11 3.39
CA ALA A 12 11.80 -5.42 3.23
C ALA A 12 13.00 -6.39 3.10
N GLY A 13 12.88 -7.61 3.64
CA GLY A 13 13.91 -8.64 3.54
C GLY A 13 13.82 -9.51 2.27
N LEU A 14 12.84 -9.29 1.40
CA LEU A 14 12.73 -10.04 0.16
C LEU A 14 13.71 -9.50 -0.88
N ASP A 15 14.54 -10.39 -1.43
CA ASP A 15 15.38 -10.08 -2.57
C ASP A 15 14.64 -10.43 -3.86
N THR A 16 14.36 -9.41 -4.67
CA THR A 16 13.70 -9.54 -5.98
C THR A 16 14.72 -9.61 -7.13
N GLY A 17 15.95 -10.03 -6.82
CA GLY A 17 17.13 -10.01 -7.67
C GLY A 17 16.99 -10.65 -9.05
N THR A 18 17.95 -10.36 -9.92
CA THR A 18 18.00 -10.91 -11.28
C THR A 18 18.44 -12.36 -11.24
N GLN A 19 17.65 -13.27 -11.80
CA GLN A 19 17.96 -14.70 -11.84
C GLN A 19 18.46 -15.11 -13.23
N PRO A 20 19.57 -15.85 -13.32
CA PRO A 20 19.99 -16.45 -14.58
C PRO A 20 19.01 -17.55 -14.98
N ILE A 21 18.59 -17.56 -16.24
CA ILE A 21 17.83 -18.67 -16.81
C ILE A 21 18.83 -19.53 -17.56
N GLU A 22 19.00 -20.77 -17.10
CA GLU A 22 19.80 -21.76 -17.80
C GLU A 22 19.01 -22.24 -19.01
N ASN A 23 19.62 -22.08 -20.19
CA ASN A 23 19.10 -22.56 -21.45
C ASN A 23 20.27 -23.21 -22.19
N ASP A 24 20.05 -24.34 -22.87
CA ASP A 24 21.06 -25.06 -23.68
C ASP A 24 21.52 -24.29 -24.94
N ARG A 25 21.38 -22.96 -24.95
CA ARG A 25 21.74 -22.06 -26.05
C ARG A 25 22.97 -21.25 -25.66
N PRO A 26 23.81 -20.86 -26.63
CA PRO A 26 24.99 -20.01 -26.38
C PRO A 26 24.62 -18.54 -26.15
N VAL A 27 23.60 -18.26 -25.33
CA VAL A 27 23.13 -16.91 -24.98
C VAL A 27 22.85 -16.83 -23.48
N ARG A 28 23.25 -15.72 -22.85
CA ARG A 28 22.98 -15.48 -21.43
C ARG A 28 21.59 -14.86 -21.28
N SER A 29 20.65 -15.62 -20.71
CA SER A 29 19.29 -15.14 -20.42
C SER A 29 19.15 -14.79 -18.95
N LEU A 30 18.49 -13.67 -18.65
CA LEU A 30 18.28 -13.15 -17.30
C LEU A 30 16.81 -12.84 -17.07
N LEU A 31 16.22 -13.39 -16.01
CA LEU A 31 14.92 -13.01 -15.49
C LEU A 31 15.09 -11.84 -14.52
N ARG A 32 14.44 -10.71 -14.80
CA ARG A 32 14.40 -9.57 -13.89
C ARG A 32 12.97 -9.08 -13.71
N TRP A 33 12.64 -8.74 -12.48
CA TRP A 33 11.37 -8.10 -12.15
C TRP A 33 11.54 -6.58 -12.23
N ARG A 34 10.58 -5.90 -12.86
CA ARG A 34 10.55 -4.43 -12.94
C ARG A 34 9.25 -3.93 -12.34
N SER A 35 9.31 -2.74 -11.77
CA SER A 35 8.15 -2.02 -11.28
C SER A 35 7.12 -1.81 -12.41
N LEU A 36 5.84 -1.96 -12.08
CA LEU A 36 4.72 -1.69 -12.97
C LEU A 36 4.39 -0.19 -13.03
N GLY A 37 4.83 0.59 -12.04
CA GLY A 37 4.58 2.04 -11.95
C GLY A 37 3.67 2.41 -10.78
N PRO A 38 2.81 3.44 -10.92
CA PRO A 38 1.88 3.84 -9.86
C PRO A 38 0.76 2.83 -9.62
N VAL A 39 0.49 2.49 -8.35
CA VAL A 39 -0.57 1.56 -7.92
C VAL A 39 -1.43 2.20 -6.83
N ALA A 40 -2.75 2.00 -6.91
CA ALA A 40 -3.69 2.47 -5.89
C ALA A 40 -4.00 1.38 -4.85
N ALA A 41 -3.80 1.68 -3.56
CA ALA A 41 -4.14 0.81 -2.45
C ALA A 41 -5.41 1.32 -1.74
N ILE A 42 -6.56 0.72 -2.09
CA ILE A 42 -7.85 1.00 -1.44
C ILE A 42 -8.00 0.10 -0.21
N VAL A 43 -8.25 0.69 0.95
CA VAL A 43 -8.22 -0.01 2.24
C VAL A 43 -9.59 0.00 2.93
N PRO A 44 -10.11 -1.16 3.37
CA PRO A 44 -11.39 -1.25 4.09
C PRO A 44 -11.29 -0.77 5.55
N TRP A 45 -12.45 -0.64 6.20
CA TRP A 45 -12.62 0.01 7.51
C TRP A 45 -12.33 -0.87 8.74
N ASN A 46 -12.30 -2.19 8.58
CA ASN A 46 -12.25 -3.15 9.70
C ASN A 46 -10.88 -3.21 10.39
N PHE A 47 -9.78 -3.24 9.62
CA PHE A 47 -8.41 -3.22 10.15
C PHE A 47 -7.52 -2.33 9.27
N PRO A 48 -7.76 -1.01 9.28
CA PRO A 48 -7.21 -0.08 8.29
C PRO A 48 -5.69 -0.17 8.19
N LEU A 49 -4.97 -0.12 9.32
CA LEU A 49 -3.52 -0.13 9.30
C LEU A 49 -2.94 -1.50 8.88
N GLN A 50 -3.53 -2.59 9.37
CA GLN A 50 -3.05 -3.93 9.05
C GLN A 50 -3.32 -4.29 7.58
N LEU A 51 -4.48 -3.89 7.04
CA LEU A 51 -4.86 -4.16 5.66
C LEU A 51 -4.22 -3.20 4.68
N ALA A 52 -3.96 -1.95 5.07
CA ALA A 52 -3.09 -1.05 4.32
C ALA A 52 -1.70 -1.67 4.14
N SER A 53 -1.07 -2.12 5.22
CA SER A 53 0.27 -2.73 5.16
C SER A 53 0.32 -4.00 4.31
N ALA A 54 -0.78 -4.76 4.23
CA ALA A 54 -0.86 -5.91 3.35
C ALA A 54 -0.82 -5.54 1.85
N LYS A 55 -1.22 -4.31 1.50
CA LYS A 55 -1.25 -3.82 0.12
C LYS A 55 0.00 -3.05 -0.25
N PHE A 56 0.38 -2.04 0.55
CA PHE A 56 1.48 -1.16 0.18
C PHE A 56 2.86 -1.80 0.44
N ALA A 57 3.01 -2.71 1.41
CA ALA A 57 4.30 -3.35 1.69
C ALA A 57 4.85 -4.17 0.50
N PRO A 58 4.09 -5.11 -0.11
CA PRO A 58 4.56 -5.81 -1.30
C PRO A 58 4.70 -4.89 -2.52
N ALA A 59 3.83 -3.89 -2.66
CA ALA A 59 3.90 -2.95 -3.77
C ALA A 59 5.22 -2.15 -3.75
N LEU A 60 5.63 -1.66 -2.56
CA LEU A 60 6.91 -0.99 -2.37
C LEU A 60 8.10 -1.94 -2.51
N ALA A 61 8.01 -3.17 -1.99
CA ALA A 61 9.08 -4.16 -2.15
C ALA A 61 9.34 -4.51 -3.62
N ALA A 62 8.29 -4.53 -4.44
CA ALA A 62 8.39 -4.70 -5.89
C ALA A 62 8.83 -3.41 -6.65
N GLY A 63 9.12 -2.32 -5.94
CA GLY A 63 9.59 -1.05 -6.51
C GLY A 63 8.50 -0.16 -7.12
N ASN A 64 7.23 -0.37 -6.78
CA ASN A 64 6.12 0.46 -7.28
C ASN A 64 5.91 1.72 -6.44
N THR A 65 5.39 2.77 -7.07
CA THR A 65 4.87 3.95 -6.36
C THR A 65 3.44 3.66 -5.90
N VAL A 66 3.07 4.06 -4.67
CA VAL A 66 1.76 3.72 -4.09
C VAL A 66 0.96 4.96 -3.71
N VAL A 67 -0.30 5.01 -4.15
CA VAL A 67 -1.32 5.97 -3.67
C VAL A 67 -2.26 5.25 -2.71
N LEU A 68 -2.28 5.65 -1.45
CA LEU A 68 -3.10 5.02 -0.41
C LEU A 68 -4.43 5.76 -0.22
N LYS A 69 -5.56 5.07 -0.39
CA LYS A 69 -6.90 5.61 -0.12
C LYS A 69 -7.59 4.79 0.98
N PRO A 70 -7.57 5.25 2.25
CA PRO A 70 -8.30 4.60 3.32
C PRO A 70 -9.81 4.85 3.24
N SER A 71 -10.61 3.98 3.86
CA SER A 71 -12.05 4.17 4.01
C SER A 71 -12.36 5.41 4.86
N PRO A 72 -13.36 6.23 4.52
CA PRO A 72 -13.78 7.36 5.35
C PRO A 72 -14.44 6.93 6.67
N PHE A 73 -14.90 5.68 6.77
CA PHE A 73 -15.49 5.10 7.98
C PHE A 73 -14.47 4.44 8.90
N THR A 74 -13.18 4.58 8.56
CA THR A 74 -12.10 4.17 9.46
C THR A 74 -12.18 5.02 10.73
N PRO A 75 -11.98 4.48 11.94
CA PRO A 75 -11.93 5.29 13.16
C PRO A 75 -10.64 6.12 13.20
N SER A 76 -10.49 7.07 12.29
CA SER A 76 -9.78 8.32 12.55
C SER A 76 -10.77 9.23 13.28
N PRO A 77 -10.37 9.97 14.32
CA PRO A 77 -11.26 10.93 14.95
C PRO A 77 -11.87 11.85 13.88
N PRO A 78 -13.20 12.03 13.83
CA PRO A 78 -13.89 12.85 12.84
C PRO A 78 -13.70 14.36 13.12
N GLY A 79 -12.49 14.80 13.42
CA GLY A 79 -12.27 16.14 13.98
C GLY A 79 -10.88 16.76 13.86
N CYS A 80 -9.88 16.12 13.24
CA CYS A 80 -8.60 16.78 13.00
C CYS A 80 -8.53 17.53 11.65
N TRP A 81 -9.56 17.40 10.81
CA TRP A 81 -9.77 18.30 9.67
C TRP A 81 -10.66 19.48 10.12
N GLY A 82 -10.03 20.51 10.67
CA GLY A 82 -10.55 21.87 10.70
C GLY A 82 -9.65 22.76 9.84
N PRO A 83 -10.19 23.79 9.17
CA PRO A 83 -10.95 24.80 9.88
C PRO A 83 -12.34 25.09 9.29
N SER A 84 -13.27 25.41 10.19
CA SER A 84 -14.49 26.20 9.95
C SER A 84 -15.43 25.78 8.81
N SER A 85 -16.47 25.02 9.13
CA SER A 85 -17.82 25.28 8.59
C SER A 85 -18.86 24.64 9.52
N PRO A 86 -19.70 25.43 10.22
CA PRO A 86 -20.90 24.89 10.81
C PRO A 86 -21.88 24.59 9.67
N ALA A 87 -22.23 23.32 9.46
CA ALA A 87 -23.30 22.95 8.55
C ALA A 87 -24.63 23.56 9.04
N PRO A 88 -25.44 24.20 8.18
CA PRO A 88 -26.71 24.79 8.59
C PRO A 88 -27.71 23.67 8.94
N SER A 89 -28.31 23.76 10.13
CA SER A 89 -29.39 22.88 10.55
C SER A 89 -30.63 23.10 9.69
N PRO A 90 -31.30 22.04 9.17
CA PRO A 90 -32.50 22.19 8.36
C PRO A 90 -33.73 22.33 9.28
N ARG A 91 -33.90 23.49 9.91
CA ARG A 91 -35.15 23.88 10.61
C ARG A 91 -35.29 25.39 10.65
N ALA A 92 -36.18 25.92 9.81
CA ALA A 92 -37.02 27.12 9.96
C ALA A 92 -37.22 27.82 8.60
N TYR A 93 -38.13 27.29 7.80
CA TYR A 93 -39.24 28.06 7.24
C TYR A 93 -40.40 27.10 6.95
#